data_AF-A0A142Y0G8-F1
#
_entry.id   AF-A0A142Y0G8-F1
#
_cell.length_a   1.000
_cell.length_b   1.000
_cell.length_c   1.000
_cell.angle_alpha   90.00
_cell.angle_beta   90.00
_cell.angle_gamma   90.00
#
_symmetry.space_group_name_H-M   'P 1'
#
loop_
_entity.id
_entity.type
_entity.pdbx_description
1 polymer ?
#
loop_
_entity_poly.entity_id
_entity_poly.type
_entity_poly.pdbx_seq_one_letter_code
_entity_poly.pdbx_strand_id
1 'polypeptide(L)'
;MRRWNVFDRVGPQVNNPNQTMGMFLAEAYQKIAQLQVILNNDPMQMEFVEQQVKELFDLGAGLCLTGMIANSMNSKEHDKRCEETRLEYAIPLRAGHERQVEVHLGAGHISYAATLYCQPKSPAASREDHTPGLDIDLSQYGFSENVSPWLVSKVCRTVALAPSLDQAYVELQRDGIQLTRTTIDRIVSRAGSESLTVRERMLEQFERGDMKQGCEFTGRRVSVQIDGGRTRTRGVLEWIDPVENFGKTQSQVTGELSAGRSKETRRSSRFQADWREPKLLIIYAHDDNGRRDEAVRVLIDGSFGDADYMERLISMHLHRLGANKAKTITFNSDGATWIWGRIDSILAKAKVESAVVVNQVLDVCHAVENLAAR
;
A
#
# COMPACT_ATOMS: atom_id res chain seq x y z
N MET A 1 33.92 -0.34 -2.20
CA MET A 1 33.28 0.91 -2.67
C MET A 1 32.00 0.49 -3.36
N ARG A 2 30.84 0.77 -2.73
CA ARG A 2 29.54 0.38 -3.30
C ARG A 2 29.32 1.17 -4.59
N ARG A 3 28.78 0.51 -5.61
CA ARG A 3 28.60 1.06 -6.97
C ARG A 3 27.12 1.08 -7.33
N TRP A 4 26.67 2.17 -7.94
CA TRP A 4 25.34 2.32 -8.54
C TRP A 4 25.48 2.55 -10.04
N ASN A 5 24.75 1.79 -10.84
CA ASN A 5 24.77 1.89 -12.31
C ASN A 5 23.36 2.18 -12.82
N VAL A 6 23.23 3.00 -13.85
CA VAL A 6 21.95 3.23 -14.56
C VAL A 6 21.89 2.34 -15.81
N PHE A 7 20.68 1.95 -16.23
CA PHE A 7 20.33 0.97 -17.29
C PHE A 7 21.32 0.75 -18.46
N ASP A 8 22.37 -0.01 -18.14
CA ASP A 8 22.79 -1.34 -18.63
C ASP A 8 23.54 -1.93 -17.40
N ARG A 9 23.72 -3.25 -17.24
CA ARG A 9 24.64 -3.76 -16.18
C ARG A 9 26.04 -3.15 -16.34
N VAL A 10 26.35 -2.69 -17.55
CA VAL A 10 27.57 -1.99 -17.99
C VAL A 10 27.35 -0.47 -18.21
N GLY A 11 26.21 0.09 -17.79
CA GLY A 11 25.93 1.51 -17.93
C GLY A 11 26.86 2.39 -17.08
N PRO A 12 26.80 3.73 -17.26
CA PRO A 12 27.71 4.64 -16.56
C PRO A 12 27.57 4.46 -15.04
N GLN A 13 28.71 4.33 -14.36
CA GLN A 13 28.74 4.35 -12.89
C GLN A 13 28.29 5.73 -12.40
N VAL A 14 27.20 5.73 -11.65
CA VAL A 14 26.64 6.91 -11.01
C VAL A 14 27.13 6.94 -9.57
N ASN A 15 28.24 7.67 -9.37
CA ASN A 15 28.83 7.86 -8.05
C ASN A 15 28.61 9.28 -7.50
N ASN A 16 28.18 10.22 -8.35
CA ASN A 16 28.00 11.63 -7.98
C ASN A 16 26.80 12.25 -8.74
N PRO A 17 25.80 12.81 -8.02
CA PRO A 17 24.64 13.44 -8.64
C PRO A 17 24.99 14.61 -9.58
N ASN A 18 26.05 15.37 -9.29
CA ASN A 18 26.46 16.50 -10.14
C ASN A 18 26.96 16.04 -11.51
N GLN A 19 27.69 14.91 -11.56
CA GLN A 19 28.18 14.35 -12.82
C GLN A 19 27.02 13.83 -13.67
N THR A 20 26.11 13.07 -13.06
CA THR A 20 24.94 12.52 -13.74
C THR A 20 24.00 13.62 -14.22
N MET A 21 23.79 14.65 -13.41
CA MET A 21 23.00 15.83 -13.81
C MET A 21 23.68 16.59 -14.95
N GLY A 22 25.00 16.73 -14.94
CA GLY A 22 25.74 17.37 -16.04
C GLY A 22 25.55 16.65 -17.38
N MET A 23 25.61 15.32 -17.38
CA MET A 23 25.34 14.50 -18.57
C MET A 23 23.89 14.64 -19.05
N PHE A 24 22.93 14.52 -18.11
CA PHE A 24 21.51 14.69 -18.40
C PHE A 24 21.21 16.08 -19.00
N LEU A 25 21.75 17.15 -18.42
CA LEU A 25 21.51 18.51 -18.90
C LEU A 25 22.02 18.69 -20.33
N ALA A 26 23.18 18.11 -20.68
CA ALA A 26 23.70 18.17 -22.05
C ALA A 26 22.75 17.52 -23.07
N GLU A 27 22.22 16.34 -22.76
CA GLU A 27 21.22 15.65 -23.59
C GLU A 27 19.88 16.41 -23.61
N ALA A 28 19.46 16.96 -22.47
CA ALA A 28 18.23 17.72 -22.33
C ALA A 28 18.24 18.99 -23.18
N TYR A 29 19.36 19.72 -23.22
CA TYR A 29 19.50 20.90 -24.08
C TYR A 29 19.29 20.57 -25.56
N GLN A 30 19.86 19.45 -26.03
CA GLN A 30 19.68 19.01 -27.41
C GLN A 30 18.23 18.64 -27.71
N LYS A 31 17.59 17.87 -26.82
CA LYS A 31 16.19 17.44 -27.01
C LYS A 31 15.22 18.62 -26.93
N ILE A 32 15.42 19.56 -26.00
CA ILE A 32 14.60 20.77 -25.88
C ILE A 32 14.68 21.61 -27.16
N ALA A 33 15.87 21.79 -27.74
CA ALA A 33 16.03 22.52 -29.00
C ALA A 33 15.24 21.87 -30.15
N GLN A 34 15.23 20.53 -30.24
CA GLN A 34 14.44 19.80 -31.23
C GLN A 34 12.93 19.98 -31.02
N LEU A 35 12.46 19.87 -29.78
CA LEU A 35 11.05 20.06 -29.43
C LEU A 35 10.58 21.50 -29.70
N GLN A 36 11.45 22.48 -29.51
CA GLN A 36 11.15 23.87 -29.85
C GLN A 36 10.96 24.07 -31.37
N VAL A 37 11.75 23.37 -32.20
CA VAL A 37 11.55 23.38 -33.65
C VAL A 37 10.19 22.78 -34.04
N ILE A 38 9.77 21.70 -33.37
CA ILE A 38 8.45 21.09 -33.61
C ILE A 38 7.33 22.09 -33.28
N LEU A 39 7.37 22.72 -32.10
CA LEU A 39 6.36 23.72 -31.71
C LEU A 39 6.33 24.94 -32.62
N ASN A 40 7.50 25.40 -33.09
CA ASN A 40 7.57 26.55 -33.99
C ASN A 40 6.94 26.23 -35.37
N ASN A 41 7.06 24.98 -35.83
CA ASN A 41 6.54 24.55 -37.12
C ASN A 41 5.04 24.17 -37.05
N ASP A 42 4.62 23.51 -35.98
CA ASP A 42 3.23 23.11 -35.75
C ASP A 42 2.86 23.17 -34.25
N PRO A 43 2.30 24.31 -33.79
CA PRO A 43 1.83 24.46 -32.41
C PRO A 43 0.76 23.44 -32.00
N MET A 44 0.08 22.77 -32.93
CA MET A 44 -0.90 21.72 -32.60
C MET A 44 -0.25 20.43 -32.10
N GLN A 45 1.08 20.29 -32.20
CA GLN A 45 1.84 19.20 -31.59
C GLN A 45 2.10 19.41 -30.08
N MET A 46 1.43 20.38 -29.43
CA MET A 46 1.67 20.70 -28.02
C MET A 46 1.60 19.49 -27.10
N GLU A 47 0.56 18.65 -27.23
CA GLU A 47 0.40 17.44 -26.38
C GLU A 47 1.60 16.49 -26.50
N PHE A 48 2.06 16.23 -27.72
CA PHE A 48 3.24 15.40 -27.97
C PHE A 48 4.49 16.01 -27.32
N VAL A 49 4.68 17.32 -27.48
CA VAL A 49 5.83 18.03 -26.93
C VAL A 49 5.79 18.03 -25.41
N GLU A 50 4.62 18.25 -24.79
CA GLU A 50 4.42 18.15 -23.34
C GLU A 50 4.80 16.76 -22.83
N GLN A 51 4.36 15.70 -23.50
CA GLN A 51 4.70 14.33 -23.14
C GLN A 51 6.22 14.10 -23.24
N GLN A 52 6.86 14.55 -24.32
CA GLN A 52 8.31 14.40 -24.51
C GLN A 52 9.14 15.18 -23.48
N VAL A 53 8.70 16.37 -23.09
CA VAL A 53 9.32 17.16 -22.01
C VAL A 53 9.17 16.41 -20.68
N LYS A 54 7.96 15.93 -20.36
CA LYS A 54 7.71 15.18 -19.14
C LYS A 54 8.62 13.95 -19.05
N GLU A 55 8.66 13.12 -20.09
CA GLU A 55 9.51 11.91 -20.16
C GLU A 55 11.01 12.23 -19.94
N LEU A 56 11.48 13.33 -20.53
CA LEU A 56 12.86 13.79 -20.37
C LEU A 56 13.17 14.15 -18.91
N PHE A 57 12.33 14.97 -18.28
CA PHE A 57 12.57 15.40 -16.89
C PHE A 57 12.32 14.29 -15.86
N ASP A 58 11.43 13.35 -16.16
CA ASP A 58 11.23 12.13 -15.38
C ASP A 58 12.50 11.27 -15.35
N LEU A 59 13.18 11.10 -16.49
CA LEU A 59 14.49 10.45 -16.55
C LEU A 59 15.53 11.20 -15.72
N GLY A 60 15.59 12.53 -15.85
CA GLY A 60 16.49 13.38 -15.08
C GLY A 60 16.26 13.28 -13.57
N ALA A 61 15.00 13.20 -13.13
CA ALA A 61 14.63 13.01 -11.73
C ALA A 61 15.14 11.65 -11.20
N GLY A 62 14.94 10.58 -11.97
CA GLY A 62 15.47 9.26 -11.66
C GLY A 62 16.99 9.26 -11.51
N LEU A 63 17.70 9.82 -12.49
CA LEU A 63 19.16 9.97 -12.50
C LEU A 63 19.70 10.77 -11.31
N CYS A 64 19.05 11.89 -10.98
CA CYS A 64 19.42 12.74 -9.86
C CYS A 64 19.28 12.00 -8.54
N LEU A 65 18.11 11.38 -8.31
CA LEU A 65 17.86 10.57 -7.13
C LEU A 65 18.84 9.40 -7.05
N THR A 66 19.19 8.81 -8.21
CA THR A 66 20.22 7.79 -8.33
C THR A 66 21.54 8.32 -7.72
N GLY A 67 22.06 9.43 -8.24
CA GLY A 67 23.26 10.06 -7.71
C GLY A 67 23.20 10.41 -6.22
N MET A 68 22.08 10.93 -5.73
CA MET A 68 21.91 11.32 -4.33
C MET A 68 22.04 10.15 -3.37
N ILE A 69 21.37 9.03 -3.65
CA ILE A 69 21.44 7.84 -2.81
C ILE A 69 22.85 7.21 -2.90
N ALA A 70 23.46 7.15 -4.09
CA ALA A 70 24.82 6.64 -4.25
C ALA A 70 25.84 7.44 -3.41
N ASN A 71 25.73 8.77 -3.44
CA ASN A 71 26.56 9.66 -2.61
C ASN A 71 26.28 9.46 -1.11
N SER A 72 25.01 9.33 -0.71
CA SER A 72 24.61 9.05 0.67
C SER A 72 25.18 7.71 1.17
N MET A 73 25.12 6.66 0.36
CA MET A 73 25.65 5.32 0.68
C MET A 73 27.17 5.30 0.89
N ASN A 74 27.91 6.26 0.33
CA ASN A 74 29.36 6.40 0.52
C ASN A 74 29.75 7.15 1.80
N SER A 75 28.79 7.59 2.61
CA SER A 75 29.06 8.30 3.86
C SER A 75 29.32 7.36 5.04
N LYS A 76 30.22 7.74 5.96
CA LYS A 76 30.45 7.00 7.21
C LYS A 76 29.20 6.91 8.09
N GLU A 77 28.35 7.92 8.02
CA GLU A 77 27.07 7.96 8.75
C GLU A 77 26.11 6.89 8.24
N HIS A 78 26.06 6.66 6.93
CA HIS A 78 25.26 5.59 6.35
C HIS A 78 25.72 4.21 6.82
N ASP A 79 27.03 3.95 6.82
CA ASP A 79 27.58 2.68 7.33
C ASP A 79 27.25 2.46 8.81
N LYS A 80 27.29 3.52 9.62
CA LYS A 80 26.91 3.47 11.03
C LYS A 80 25.43 3.09 11.20
N ARG A 81 24.52 3.73 10.48
CA ARG A 81 23.07 3.40 10.53
C ARG A 81 22.77 1.98 10.06
N CYS A 82 23.46 1.52 9.01
CA CYS A 82 23.35 0.13 8.55
C CYS A 82 23.78 -0.85 9.64
N GLU A 83 24.88 -0.58 10.33
CA GLU A 83 25.38 -1.43 11.42
C GLU A 83 24.44 -1.43 12.63
N GLU A 84 23.91 -0.26 13.03
CA GLU A 84 22.88 -0.14 14.07
C GLU A 84 21.65 -0.97 13.71
N THR A 85 21.09 -0.78 12.50
CA THR A 85 19.94 -1.55 12.01
C THR A 85 20.22 -3.06 11.99
N ARG A 86 21.45 -3.46 11.63
CA ARG A 86 21.85 -4.87 11.55
C ARG A 86 21.88 -5.54 12.93
N LEU A 87 22.32 -4.80 13.94
CA LEU A 87 22.44 -5.29 15.32
C LEU A 87 21.10 -5.24 16.07
N GLU A 88 20.30 -4.21 15.85
CA GLU A 88 19.00 -3.98 16.50
C GLU A 88 17.83 -4.69 15.81
N TYR A 89 18.07 -5.33 14.66
CA TYR A 89 17.05 -6.11 13.97
C TYR A 89 16.45 -7.17 14.90
N ALA A 90 15.13 -7.40 14.80
CA ALA A 90 14.39 -8.30 15.68
C ALA A 90 15.07 -9.68 15.85
N ILE A 91 15.66 -10.18 14.77
CA ILE A 91 16.64 -11.27 14.81
C ILE A 91 17.97 -10.69 14.31
N PRO A 92 19.00 -10.52 15.17
CA PRO A 92 20.24 -9.88 14.77
C PRO A 92 20.82 -10.49 13.50
N LEU A 93 21.23 -9.66 12.56
CA LEU A 93 21.67 -10.11 11.25
C LEU A 93 23.17 -10.41 11.23
N ARG A 94 23.60 -11.35 10.38
CA ARG A 94 25.01 -11.65 10.10
C ARG A 94 25.65 -10.50 9.33
N ALA A 95 26.98 -10.48 9.27
CA ALA A 95 27.70 -9.61 8.36
C ALA A 95 27.19 -9.85 6.93
N GLY A 96 26.94 -8.76 6.20
CA GLY A 96 26.39 -8.82 4.86
C GLY A 96 27.44 -9.23 3.83
N HIS A 97 26.97 -9.75 2.69
CA HIS A 97 27.78 -9.85 1.48
C HIS A 97 27.25 -8.89 0.43
N GLU A 98 28.14 -8.36 -0.39
CA GLU A 98 27.75 -7.49 -1.50
C GLU A 98 27.01 -8.29 -2.57
N ARG A 99 25.91 -7.73 -3.06
CA ARG A 99 25.18 -8.22 -4.24
C ARG A 99 24.71 -7.04 -5.08
N GLN A 100 24.58 -7.26 -6.39
CA GLN A 100 23.90 -6.31 -7.27
C GLN A 100 22.42 -6.66 -7.39
N VAL A 101 21.56 -5.66 -7.18
CA VAL A 101 20.11 -5.79 -7.32
C VAL A 101 19.57 -4.72 -8.27
N GLU A 102 18.54 -5.08 -9.03
CA GLU A 102 17.78 -4.12 -9.83
C GLU A 102 16.81 -3.36 -8.93
N VAL A 103 16.88 -2.02 -8.93
CA VAL A 103 16.02 -1.12 -8.16
C VAL A 103 15.12 -0.29 -9.07
N HIS A 104 13.86 -0.14 -8.65
CA HIS A 104 12.84 0.62 -9.37
C HIS A 104 12.52 1.91 -8.60
N LEU A 105 12.77 3.04 -9.25
CA LEU A 105 12.52 4.39 -8.75
C LEU A 105 11.25 4.99 -9.37
N GLY A 106 10.94 6.24 -9.01
CA GLY A 106 9.84 6.98 -9.60
C GLY A 106 9.94 7.13 -11.12
N ALA A 107 8.81 7.45 -11.76
CA ALA A 107 8.67 7.61 -13.20
C ALA A 107 9.19 6.43 -14.05
N GLY A 108 9.15 5.21 -13.48
CA GLY A 108 9.61 4.00 -14.18
C GLY A 108 11.13 3.89 -14.34
N HIS A 109 11.91 4.77 -13.70
CA HIS A 109 13.36 4.70 -13.76
C HIS A 109 13.87 3.44 -13.06
N ILE A 110 14.79 2.74 -13.70
CA ILE A 110 15.39 1.52 -13.13
C ILE A 110 16.91 1.72 -13.07
N SER A 111 17.52 1.25 -12.00
CA SER A 111 18.97 1.29 -11.75
C SER A 111 19.45 -0.02 -11.14
N TYR A 112 20.75 -0.26 -11.14
CA TYR A 112 21.39 -1.40 -10.49
C TYR A 112 22.22 -0.94 -9.29
N ALA A 113 22.00 -1.63 -8.17
CA ALA A 113 22.50 -1.27 -6.87
C ALA A 113 23.42 -2.33 -6.28
N ALA A 114 24.69 -2.00 -6.01
CA ALA A 114 25.51 -2.82 -5.13
C ALA A 114 25.10 -2.56 -3.67
N THR A 115 24.56 -3.58 -3.02
CA THR A 115 23.96 -3.52 -1.68
C THR A 115 24.51 -4.65 -0.82
N LEU A 116 24.54 -4.45 0.49
CA LEU A 116 24.86 -5.49 1.46
C LEU A 116 23.59 -6.25 1.85
N TYR A 117 23.55 -7.52 1.50
CA TYR A 117 22.50 -8.42 1.95
C TYR A 117 22.92 -9.16 3.21
N CYS A 118 22.17 -8.94 4.28
CA CYS A 118 22.43 -9.48 5.61
C CYS A 118 21.40 -10.57 5.94
N GLN A 119 21.87 -11.81 6.14
CA GLN A 119 21.02 -12.92 6.55
C GLN A 119 20.78 -12.91 8.06
N PRO A 120 19.61 -13.37 8.56
CA PRO A 120 19.39 -13.50 10.00
C PRO A 120 20.37 -14.49 10.62
N LYS A 121 20.83 -14.21 11.85
CA LYS A 121 21.50 -15.21 12.68
C LYS A 121 20.43 -16.19 13.16
N SER A 122 20.14 -17.21 12.34
CA SER A 122 19.17 -18.26 12.69
C SER A 122 19.45 -18.78 14.11
N PRO A 123 18.46 -18.74 15.02
CA PRO A 123 18.41 -19.71 16.11
C PRO A 123 18.20 -21.07 15.43
N ALA A 124 18.99 -22.08 15.79
CA ALA A 124 18.88 -23.41 15.19
C ALA A 124 17.43 -23.95 15.31
N ALA A 125 16.66 -23.83 14.23
CA ALA A 125 15.34 -24.42 14.06
C ALA A 125 15.12 -24.66 12.56
N SER A 126 14.32 -25.67 12.25
CA SER A 126 14.22 -26.44 10.99
C SER A 126 14.37 -25.69 9.66
N ARG A 127 14.78 -26.44 8.63
CA ARG A 127 14.85 -26.08 7.20
C ARG A 127 13.55 -25.44 6.62
N GLU A 128 12.46 -25.47 7.36
CA GLU A 128 11.13 -25.02 6.93
C GLU A 128 10.85 -23.54 7.26
N ASP A 129 11.54 -22.95 8.24
CA ASP A 129 11.40 -21.52 8.58
C ASP A 129 12.49 -20.67 7.91
N HIS A 130 12.39 -20.49 6.59
CA HIS A 130 13.26 -19.55 5.89
C HIS A 130 12.84 -18.10 6.18
N THR A 131 13.38 -17.53 7.25
CA THR A 131 13.32 -16.07 7.45
C THR A 131 14.19 -15.40 6.39
N PRO A 132 13.65 -14.54 5.51
CA PRO A 132 14.45 -13.84 4.51
C PRO A 132 15.44 -12.87 5.17
N GLY A 133 16.56 -12.65 4.52
CA GLY A 133 17.51 -11.60 4.91
C GLY A 133 17.03 -10.21 4.48
N LEU A 134 17.85 -9.22 4.77
CA LEU A 134 17.56 -7.82 4.50
C LEU A 134 18.67 -7.20 3.65
N ASP A 135 18.30 -6.47 2.59
CA ASP A 135 19.21 -5.51 1.95
C ASP A 135 19.34 -4.30 2.87
N ILE A 136 20.38 -4.31 3.72
CA ILE A 136 20.52 -3.35 4.80
C ILE A 136 20.68 -1.93 4.28
N ASP A 137 21.28 -1.77 3.10
CA ASP A 137 21.46 -0.48 2.44
C ASP A 137 20.15 0.11 1.97
N LEU A 138 19.31 -0.68 1.29
CA LEU A 138 18.04 -0.22 0.74
C LEU A 138 17.00 0.03 1.85
N SER A 139 17.06 -0.74 2.93
CA SER A 139 16.15 -0.59 4.06
C SER A 139 16.30 0.79 4.75
N GLN A 140 17.50 1.39 4.72
CA GLN A 140 17.72 2.74 5.27
C GLN A 140 16.90 3.82 4.55
N TYR A 141 16.49 3.56 3.31
CA TYR A 141 15.73 4.49 2.48
C TYR A 141 14.24 4.09 2.37
N GLY A 142 13.80 3.08 3.12
CA GLY A 142 12.42 2.61 3.12
C GLY A 142 12.00 1.92 1.82
N PHE A 143 12.95 1.31 1.09
CA PHE A 143 12.59 0.45 -0.04
C PHE A 143 11.82 -0.77 0.46
N SER A 144 10.74 -1.09 -0.26
CA SER A 144 10.04 -2.37 -0.11
C SER A 144 10.58 -3.30 -1.20
N GLU A 145 11.34 -4.32 -0.79
CA GLU A 145 12.25 -5.07 -1.67
C GLU A 145 13.20 -4.12 -2.42
N ASN A 146 13.05 -4.02 -3.74
CA ASN A 146 13.86 -3.15 -4.58
C ASN A 146 13.05 -1.99 -5.16
N VAL A 147 11.89 -1.67 -4.59
CA VAL A 147 11.00 -0.61 -5.08
C VAL A 147 11.02 0.58 -4.13
N SER A 148 11.27 1.76 -4.68
CA SER A 148 11.33 3.00 -3.90
C SER A 148 9.99 3.36 -3.24
N PRO A 149 10.00 4.04 -2.07
CA PRO A 149 8.78 4.33 -1.30
C PRO A 149 7.76 5.18 -2.09
N TRP A 150 8.22 6.12 -2.91
CA TRP A 150 7.33 6.92 -3.75
C TRP A 150 6.62 6.05 -4.80
N LEU A 151 7.36 5.14 -5.46
CA LEU A 151 6.78 4.27 -6.48
C LEU A 151 5.76 3.31 -5.86
N VAL A 152 6.07 2.73 -4.68
CA VAL A 152 5.11 1.92 -3.92
C VAL A 152 3.84 2.72 -3.63
N SER A 153 3.99 3.95 -3.11
CA SER A 153 2.85 4.82 -2.80
C SER A 153 2.00 5.15 -4.03
N LYS A 154 2.64 5.54 -5.15
CA LYS A 154 1.96 5.86 -6.41
C LYS A 154 1.21 4.66 -6.97
N VAL A 155 1.85 3.49 -7.02
CA VAL A 155 1.23 2.24 -7.49
C VAL A 155 0.03 1.86 -6.62
N CYS A 156 0.20 1.83 -5.29
CA CYS A 156 -0.88 1.46 -4.37
C CYS A 156 -2.06 2.44 -4.46
N ARG A 157 -1.79 3.74 -4.54
CA ARG A 157 -2.83 4.77 -4.68
C ARG A 157 -3.60 4.61 -5.99
N THR A 158 -2.90 4.42 -7.12
CA THR A 158 -3.57 4.25 -8.42
C THR A 158 -4.42 2.98 -8.43
N VAL A 159 -3.93 1.88 -7.87
CA VAL A 159 -4.69 0.62 -7.77
C VAL A 159 -5.91 0.75 -6.85
N ALA A 160 -5.78 1.47 -5.73
CA ALA A 160 -6.90 1.70 -4.81
C ALA A 160 -8.00 2.60 -5.39
N LEU A 161 -7.67 3.50 -6.31
CA LEU A 161 -8.63 4.40 -6.97
C LEU A 161 -9.22 3.83 -8.25
N ALA A 162 -8.53 2.90 -8.89
CA ALA A 162 -8.96 2.31 -10.15
C ALA A 162 -10.09 1.27 -9.92
N PRO A 163 -11.02 1.12 -10.87
CA PRO A 163 -12.07 0.09 -10.80
C PRO A 163 -11.52 -1.33 -10.93
N SER A 164 -10.30 -1.50 -11.46
CA SER A 164 -9.63 -2.80 -11.58
C SER A 164 -8.11 -2.63 -11.68
N LEU A 165 -7.37 -3.73 -11.46
CA LEU A 165 -5.92 -3.77 -11.67
C LEU A 165 -5.55 -3.47 -13.14
N ASP A 166 -6.39 -3.87 -14.10
CA ASP A 166 -6.15 -3.63 -15.53
C ASP A 166 -6.27 -2.15 -15.86
N GLN A 167 -7.25 -1.45 -15.28
CA GLN A 167 -7.36 -0.01 -15.44
C GLN A 167 -6.20 0.70 -14.73
N ALA A 168 -5.81 0.25 -13.54
CA ALA A 168 -4.66 0.81 -12.83
C ALA A 168 -3.37 0.66 -13.64
N TYR A 169 -3.17 -0.48 -14.31
CA TYR A 169 -2.06 -0.70 -15.22
C TYR A 169 -2.05 0.34 -16.36
N VAL A 170 -3.19 0.57 -17.01
CA VAL A 170 -3.31 1.59 -18.07
C VAL A 170 -3.01 3.00 -17.55
N GLU A 171 -3.51 3.36 -16.36
CA GLU A 171 -3.23 4.69 -15.80
C GLU A 171 -1.76 4.87 -15.40
N LEU A 172 -1.12 3.84 -14.84
CA LEU A 172 0.31 3.90 -14.52
C LEU A 172 1.17 4.03 -15.78
N GLN A 173 0.78 3.37 -16.87
CA GLN A 173 1.44 3.49 -18.17
C GLN A 173 1.33 4.92 -18.73
N ARG A 174 0.14 5.55 -18.62
CA ARG A 174 -0.06 6.96 -18.99
C ARG A 174 0.77 7.92 -18.15
N ASP A 175 0.99 7.59 -16.88
CA ASP A 175 1.85 8.37 -15.98
C ASP A 175 3.36 8.19 -16.26
N GLY A 176 3.75 7.34 -17.22
CA GLY A 176 5.14 7.02 -17.56
C GLY A 176 5.75 5.90 -16.73
N ILE A 177 4.96 5.20 -15.91
CA ILE A 177 5.43 4.11 -15.04
C ILE A 177 5.35 2.78 -15.79
N GLN A 178 6.49 2.40 -16.37
CA GLN A 178 6.66 1.22 -17.22
C GLN A 178 6.83 -0.08 -16.42
N LEU A 179 5.80 -0.49 -15.67
CA LEU A 179 5.79 -1.75 -14.92
C LEU A 179 4.83 -2.76 -15.53
N THR A 180 5.18 -4.05 -15.45
CA THR A 180 4.25 -5.12 -15.83
C THR A 180 3.09 -5.23 -14.84
N ARG A 181 1.94 -5.72 -15.30
CA ARG A 181 0.79 -6.03 -14.44
C ARG A 181 1.15 -6.93 -13.26
N THR A 182 1.98 -7.95 -13.46
CA THR A 182 2.44 -8.86 -12.40
C THR A 182 3.31 -8.14 -11.37
N THR A 183 4.16 -7.21 -11.82
CA THR A 183 4.98 -6.40 -10.91
C THR A 183 4.12 -5.47 -10.06
N ILE A 184 3.10 -4.84 -10.66
CA ILE A 184 2.13 -3.98 -9.95
C ILE A 184 1.40 -4.80 -8.87
N ASP A 185 0.85 -5.96 -9.23
CA ASP A 185 0.14 -6.84 -8.31
C ASP A 185 1.01 -7.26 -7.12
N ARG A 186 2.28 -7.62 -7.40
CA ARG A 186 3.27 -7.95 -6.37
C ARG A 186 3.54 -6.79 -5.43
N ILE A 187 3.75 -5.57 -5.96
CA ILE A 187 4.00 -4.36 -5.15
C ILE A 187 2.81 -4.10 -4.22
N VAL A 188 1.59 -4.16 -4.73
CA VAL A 188 0.37 -3.91 -3.94
C VAL A 188 0.17 -4.98 -2.88
N SER A 189 0.29 -6.26 -3.26
CA SER A 189 0.14 -7.39 -2.34
C SER A 189 1.17 -7.33 -1.21
N ARG A 190 2.41 -6.97 -1.54
CA ARG A 190 3.49 -6.79 -0.58
C ARG A 190 3.22 -5.63 0.36
N ALA A 191 2.90 -4.44 -0.17
CA ALA A 191 2.57 -3.26 0.62
C ALA A 191 1.37 -3.52 1.56
N GLY A 192 0.36 -4.26 1.10
CA GLY A 192 -0.76 -4.72 1.93
C GLY A 192 -0.29 -5.62 3.07
N SER A 193 0.54 -6.61 2.78
CA SER A 193 1.09 -7.53 3.79
C SER A 193 1.96 -6.82 4.83
N GLU A 194 2.79 -5.88 4.38
CA GLU A 194 3.63 -5.05 5.26
C GLU A 194 2.76 -4.14 6.15
N SER A 195 1.72 -3.53 5.58
CA SER A 195 0.77 -2.70 6.33
C SER A 195 0.02 -3.50 7.39
N LEU A 196 -0.43 -4.72 7.07
CA LEU A 196 -1.04 -5.64 8.04
C LEU A 196 -0.07 -6.03 9.14
N THR A 197 1.20 -6.30 8.80
CA THR A 197 2.24 -6.61 9.79
C THR A 197 2.48 -5.45 10.75
N VAL A 198 2.52 -4.22 10.24
CA VAL A 198 2.61 -3.01 11.08
C VAL A 198 1.38 -2.88 11.98
N ARG A 199 0.18 -3.15 11.46
CA ARG A 199 -1.06 -3.11 12.24
C ARG A 199 -1.05 -4.13 13.38
N GLU A 200 -0.62 -5.36 13.15
CA GLU A 200 -0.49 -6.37 14.21
C GLU A 200 0.52 -5.95 15.28
N ARG A 201 1.67 -5.40 14.90
CA ARG A 201 2.65 -4.86 15.86
C ARG A 201 2.07 -3.71 16.69
N MET A 202 1.25 -2.85 16.09
CA MET A 202 0.55 -1.79 16.82
C MET A 202 -0.45 -2.37 17.82
N LEU A 203 -1.21 -3.41 17.45
CA LEU A 203 -2.11 -4.10 18.37
C LEU A 203 -1.34 -4.72 19.55
N GLU A 204 -0.23 -5.41 19.28
CA GLU A 204 0.62 -5.99 20.33
C GLU A 204 1.17 -4.92 21.29
N GLN A 205 1.65 -3.80 20.76
CA GLN A 205 2.13 -2.67 21.57
C GLN A 205 1.01 -2.07 22.42
N PHE A 206 -0.20 -1.97 21.87
CA PHE A 206 -1.36 -1.48 22.60
C PHE A 206 -1.76 -2.42 23.74
N GLU A 207 -1.78 -3.72 23.48
CA GLU A 207 -2.15 -4.75 24.46
C GLU A 207 -1.13 -4.89 25.59
N ARG A 208 0.16 -4.70 25.29
CA ARG A 208 1.22 -4.62 26.32
C ARG A 208 1.19 -3.33 27.13
N GLY A 209 0.46 -2.32 26.67
CA GLY A 209 0.40 -0.99 27.28
C GLY A 209 1.58 -0.07 26.92
N ASP A 210 2.42 -0.47 25.95
CA ASP A 210 3.59 0.28 25.49
C ASP A 210 3.21 1.41 24.51
N MET A 211 2.01 1.33 23.92
CA MET A 211 1.51 2.36 23.01
C MET A 211 1.21 3.67 23.76
N LYS A 212 1.91 4.74 23.38
CA LYS A 212 1.62 6.10 23.86
C LYS A 212 0.25 6.56 23.38
N GLN A 213 -0.51 7.18 24.27
CA GLN A 213 -1.78 7.79 23.93
C GLN A 213 -1.55 9.04 23.08
N GLY A 214 -2.36 9.21 22.03
CA GLY A 214 -2.26 10.35 21.12
C GLY A 214 -2.86 11.64 21.67
N CYS A 215 -2.86 12.66 20.81
CA CYS A 215 -3.50 13.95 21.10
C CYS A 215 -4.26 14.52 19.90
N GLU A 216 -4.38 13.79 18.79
CA GLU A 216 -4.98 14.27 17.54
C GLU A 216 -6.45 14.69 17.74
N PHE A 217 -7.18 14.00 18.60
CA PHE A 217 -8.58 14.29 18.91
C PHE A 217 -8.81 15.25 20.09
N THR A 218 -7.76 15.89 20.62
CA THR A 218 -7.90 16.81 21.75
C THR A 218 -8.91 17.94 21.44
N GLY A 219 -9.99 18.02 22.22
CA GLY A 219 -11.05 19.02 22.05
C GLY A 219 -11.93 18.84 20.82
N ARG A 220 -11.75 17.76 20.03
CA ARG A 220 -12.51 17.49 18.81
C ARG A 220 -13.77 16.66 19.08
N ARG A 221 -14.75 16.76 18.19
CA ARG A 221 -15.87 15.81 18.16
C ARG A 221 -15.51 14.69 17.20
N VAL A 222 -15.50 13.46 17.70
CA VAL A 222 -15.05 12.29 16.96
C VAL A 222 -16.25 11.45 16.57
N SER A 223 -16.28 11.01 15.31
CA SER A 223 -17.22 10.01 14.81
C SER A 223 -16.49 8.70 14.57
N VAL A 224 -17.08 7.61 15.06
CA VAL A 224 -16.65 6.23 14.82
C VAL A 224 -17.75 5.55 14.03
N GLN A 225 -17.55 5.40 12.73
CA GLN A 225 -18.49 4.73 11.82
C GLN A 225 -18.06 3.29 11.60
N ILE A 226 -18.99 2.37 11.80
CA ILE A 226 -18.77 0.92 11.71
C ILE A 226 -19.83 0.36 10.77
N ASP A 227 -19.40 -0.48 9.84
CA ASP A 227 -20.29 -1.06 8.84
C ASP A 227 -19.89 -2.49 8.46
N GLY A 228 -20.88 -3.28 8.04
CA GLY A 228 -20.74 -4.63 7.51
C GLY A 228 -20.79 -4.62 5.99
N GLY A 229 -19.64 -4.71 5.34
CA GLY A 229 -19.58 -4.82 3.89
C GLY A 229 -20.02 -6.20 3.38
N ARG A 230 -20.11 -6.36 2.06
CA ARG A 230 -20.31 -7.66 1.43
C ARG A 230 -19.28 -7.88 0.34
N THR A 231 -18.47 -8.92 0.48
CA THR A 231 -17.45 -9.27 -0.51
C THR A 231 -17.51 -10.76 -0.80
N ARG A 232 -17.43 -11.11 -2.08
CA ARG A 232 -17.22 -12.50 -2.50
C ARG A 232 -15.73 -12.78 -2.55
N THR A 233 -15.28 -13.74 -1.76
CA THR A 233 -13.90 -14.20 -1.80
C THR A 233 -13.80 -15.47 -2.63
N ARG A 234 -12.75 -15.56 -3.46
CA ARG A 234 -12.47 -16.80 -4.20
C ARG A 234 -11.89 -17.84 -3.23
N GLY A 235 -12.66 -18.89 -2.97
CA GLY A 235 -12.27 -20.05 -2.17
C GLY A 235 -11.52 -21.10 -2.98
N VAL A 236 -11.56 -22.35 -2.50
CA VAL A 236 -10.87 -23.49 -3.12
C VAL A 236 -11.49 -23.81 -4.48
N LEU A 237 -10.65 -24.27 -5.42
CA LEU A 237 -11.11 -24.79 -6.69
C LEU A 237 -11.69 -26.19 -6.49
N GLU A 238 -12.99 -26.34 -6.64
CA GLU A 238 -13.65 -27.65 -6.60
C GLU A 238 -13.64 -28.26 -7.99
N TRP A 239 -13.31 -29.54 -8.06
CA TRP A 239 -13.50 -30.35 -9.26
C TRP A 239 -14.95 -30.86 -9.29
N ILE A 240 -15.64 -30.56 -10.38
CA ILE A 240 -17.01 -31.00 -10.64
C ILE A 240 -16.93 -32.12 -11.68
N ASP A 241 -17.47 -33.29 -11.32
CA ASP A 241 -17.55 -34.42 -12.23
C ASP A 241 -18.49 -34.06 -13.40
N PRO A 242 -18.09 -34.28 -14.69
CA PRO A 242 -18.85 -33.83 -15.85
C PRO A 242 -20.29 -34.36 -15.97
N VAL A 243 -20.66 -35.35 -15.15
CA VAL A 243 -21.94 -36.06 -15.21
C VAL A 243 -23.10 -35.23 -14.63
N GLU A 244 -22.85 -34.31 -13.68
CA GLU A 244 -23.94 -33.58 -12.99
C GLU A 244 -24.49 -32.34 -13.72
N ASN A 245 -23.89 -31.90 -14.84
CA ASN A 245 -24.32 -30.67 -15.53
C ASN A 245 -24.62 -30.86 -17.04
N PHE A 246 -25.33 -31.94 -17.39
CA PHE A 246 -26.06 -31.98 -18.66
C PHE A 246 -27.32 -31.09 -18.56
N GLY A 247 -27.14 -29.80 -18.84
CA GLY A 247 -28.24 -28.88 -19.10
C GLY A 247 -28.16 -27.59 -18.32
N LYS A 248 -27.41 -26.63 -18.87
CA LYS A 248 -27.70 -25.17 -18.93
C LYS A 248 -26.39 -24.42 -19.18
N THR A 249 -26.02 -24.26 -20.45
CA THR A 249 -25.03 -23.26 -20.84
C THR A 249 -25.73 -22.13 -21.58
N GLN A 250 -25.69 -20.94 -20.99
CA GLN A 250 -26.08 -19.63 -21.55
C GLN A 250 -25.15 -19.16 -22.69
N SER A 251 -24.55 -20.09 -23.43
CA SER A 251 -23.52 -19.79 -24.43
C SER A 251 -24.06 -19.62 -25.85
N GLN A 252 -25.37 -19.50 -26.03
CA GLN A 252 -26.00 -19.26 -27.34
C GLN A 252 -26.30 -17.77 -27.63
N VAL A 253 -26.02 -16.83 -26.70
CA VAL A 253 -26.52 -15.44 -26.85
C VAL A 253 -25.50 -14.45 -27.41
N THR A 254 -24.17 -14.66 -27.31
CA THR A 254 -23.22 -13.59 -27.66
C THR A 254 -22.08 -13.94 -28.61
N GLY A 255 -21.99 -15.16 -29.14
CA GLY A 255 -21.17 -15.44 -30.34
C GLY A 255 -19.65 -15.20 -30.25
N GLU A 256 -19.07 -14.80 -29.11
CA GLU A 256 -17.63 -14.51 -29.00
C GLU A 256 -16.88 -15.53 -28.13
N LEU A 257 -15.80 -16.09 -28.69
CA LEU A 257 -14.92 -17.04 -28.05
C LEU A 257 -13.90 -16.30 -27.15
N SER A 258 -14.09 -16.34 -25.83
CA SER A 258 -13.08 -15.88 -24.88
C SER A 258 -11.81 -16.75 -24.94
N ALA A 259 -10.70 -16.16 -25.38
CA ALA A 259 -9.39 -16.78 -25.40
C ALA A 259 -8.87 -17.02 -23.96
N GLY A 260 -8.80 -18.28 -23.52
CA GLY A 260 -8.19 -18.65 -22.25
C GLY A 260 -8.64 -20.01 -21.72
N ARG A 261 -7.76 -21.02 -21.89
CA ARG A 261 -7.88 -22.45 -21.51
C ARG A 261 -8.92 -23.26 -22.29
N SER A 262 -8.57 -24.54 -22.57
CA SER A 262 -9.39 -25.45 -23.38
C SER A 262 -10.79 -25.61 -22.79
N LYS A 263 -11.80 -25.74 -23.67
CA LYS A 263 -13.22 -25.88 -23.33
C LYS A 263 -13.52 -27.01 -22.33
N GLU A 264 -12.67 -28.04 -22.27
CA GLU A 264 -12.81 -29.18 -21.36
C GLU A 264 -12.50 -28.84 -19.90
N THR A 265 -11.41 -28.12 -19.62
CA THR A 265 -11.03 -27.80 -18.23
C THR A 265 -11.97 -26.79 -17.56
N ARG A 266 -12.65 -25.95 -18.36
CA ARG A 266 -13.64 -24.97 -17.87
C ARG A 266 -14.92 -25.63 -17.36
N ARG A 267 -15.23 -26.86 -17.78
CA ARG A 267 -16.49 -27.55 -17.44
C ARG A 267 -16.43 -28.34 -16.14
N SER A 268 -15.24 -28.66 -15.65
CA SER A 268 -15.04 -29.55 -14.50
C SER A 268 -14.46 -28.86 -13.27
N SER A 269 -14.43 -27.52 -13.21
CA SER A 269 -13.99 -26.85 -11.99
C SER A 269 -14.63 -25.48 -11.76
N ARG A 270 -15.12 -25.25 -10.55
CA ARG A 270 -15.65 -23.94 -10.10
C ARG A 270 -14.96 -23.57 -8.80
N PHE A 271 -14.64 -22.29 -8.65
CA PHE A 271 -14.21 -21.78 -7.35
C PHE A 271 -15.45 -21.65 -6.46
N GLN A 272 -15.33 -22.09 -5.21
CA GLN A 272 -16.25 -21.66 -4.18
C GLN A 272 -16.17 -20.13 -4.06
N ALA A 273 -17.32 -19.47 -3.94
CA ALA A 273 -17.41 -18.02 -3.90
C ALA A 273 -18.30 -17.62 -2.73
N ASP A 274 -17.77 -17.81 -1.53
CA ASP A 274 -18.50 -17.51 -0.31
C ASP A 274 -18.58 -16.00 -0.10
N TRP A 275 -19.78 -15.58 0.29
CA TRP A 275 -19.96 -14.24 0.82
C TRP A 275 -19.30 -14.16 2.19
N ARG A 276 -18.36 -13.22 2.31
CA ARG A 276 -17.76 -12.84 3.56
C ARG A 276 -18.09 -11.38 3.84
N GLU A 277 -18.37 -11.10 5.10
CA GLU A 277 -18.62 -9.77 5.60
C GLU A 277 -17.31 -9.16 6.13
N PRO A 278 -16.65 -8.27 5.39
CA PRO A 278 -15.64 -7.41 5.97
C PRO A 278 -16.31 -6.41 6.92
N LYS A 279 -15.74 -6.25 8.12
CA LYS A 279 -16.12 -5.21 9.06
C LYS A 279 -15.28 -3.99 8.74
N LEU A 280 -15.92 -2.87 8.44
CA LEU A 280 -15.31 -1.63 8.02
C LEU A 280 -15.34 -0.62 9.17
N LEU A 281 -14.31 0.22 9.23
CA LEU A 281 -14.14 1.24 10.26
C LEU A 281 -13.72 2.55 9.61
N ILE A 282 -14.45 3.62 9.91
CA ILE A 282 -14.06 4.98 9.58
C ILE A 282 -14.06 5.82 10.86
N ILE A 283 -12.93 6.47 11.18
CA ILE A 283 -12.83 7.40 12.31
C ILE A 283 -12.42 8.78 11.79
N TYR A 284 -13.17 9.80 12.15
CA TYR A 284 -12.90 11.19 11.73
C TYR A 284 -13.38 12.20 12.77
N ALA A 285 -12.86 13.43 12.69
CA ALA A 285 -13.37 14.56 13.46
C ALA A 285 -14.36 15.41 12.66
N HIS A 286 -15.30 16.05 13.36
CA HIS A 286 -16.29 16.93 12.76
C HIS A 286 -16.56 18.19 13.59
N ASP A 287 -17.12 19.21 12.93
CA ASP A 287 -17.54 20.46 13.55
C ASP A 287 -18.94 20.35 14.20
N ASP A 288 -19.44 21.45 14.75
CA ASP A 288 -20.76 21.53 15.40
C ASP A 288 -21.93 21.24 14.44
N ASN A 289 -21.71 21.31 13.12
CA ASN A 289 -22.70 21.05 12.08
C ASN A 289 -22.57 19.64 11.47
N GLY A 290 -21.68 18.79 12.01
CA GLY A 290 -21.41 17.46 11.47
C GLY A 290 -20.56 17.45 10.20
N ARG A 291 -19.97 18.59 9.80
CA ARG A 291 -19.05 18.65 8.66
C ARG A 291 -17.68 18.15 9.07
N ARG A 292 -17.02 17.43 8.17
CA ARG A 292 -15.68 16.88 8.42
C ARG A 292 -14.68 18.00 8.69
N ASP A 293 -13.85 17.78 9.70
CA ASP A 293 -12.74 18.63 10.06
C ASP A 293 -11.51 18.24 9.22
N GLU A 294 -11.19 19.06 8.22
CA GLU A 294 -10.10 18.80 7.28
C GLU A 294 -8.71 18.82 7.92
N ALA A 295 -8.57 19.41 9.12
CA ALA A 295 -7.31 19.43 9.86
C ALA A 295 -6.96 18.06 10.45
N VAL A 296 -7.94 17.16 10.54
CA VAL A 296 -7.80 15.82 11.12
C VAL A 296 -7.94 14.78 10.02
N ARG A 297 -6.97 13.87 9.91
CA ARG A 297 -7.02 12.86 8.85
C ARG A 297 -8.11 11.84 9.15
N VAL A 298 -8.88 11.51 8.12
CA VAL A 298 -9.82 10.38 8.20
C VAL A 298 -9.03 9.08 8.26
N LEU A 299 -9.27 8.30 9.29
CA LEU A 299 -8.82 6.92 9.37
C LEU A 299 -9.84 6.03 8.68
N ILE A 300 -9.36 5.17 7.78
CA ILE A 300 -10.14 4.10 7.17
C ILE A 300 -9.39 2.80 7.44
N ASP A 301 -10.06 1.81 8.02
CA ASP A 301 -9.54 0.47 8.24
C ASP A 301 -10.66 -0.55 8.06
N GLY A 302 -10.31 -1.83 8.04
CA GLY A 302 -11.28 -2.92 7.99
C GLY A 302 -10.62 -4.28 8.19
N SER A 303 -11.44 -5.28 8.49
CA SER A 303 -10.97 -6.64 8.69
C SER A 303 -12.01 -7.67 8.29
N PHE A 304 -11.53 -8.81 7.78
CA PHE A 304 -12.31 -10.04 7.67
C PHE A 304 -12.34 -10.85 8.97
N GLY A 305 -11.76 -10.32 10.05
CA GLY A 305 -11.79 -10.89 11.39
C GLY A 305 -13.18 -10.86 12.02
N ASP A 306 -13.27 -11.45 13.21
CA ASP A 306 -14.48 -11.47 14.01
C ASP A 306 -14.73 -10.12 14.72
N ALA A 307 -15.83 -10.08 15.48
CA ALA A 307 -16.21 -8.90 16.26
C ALA A 307 -15.17 -8.52 17.32
N ASP A 308 -14.48 -9.51 17.89
CA ASP A 308 -13.51 -9.29 18.96
C ASP A 308 -12.21 -8.70 18.39
N TYR A 309 -11.80 -9.12 17.20
CA TYR A 309 -10.71 -8.49 16.47
C TYR A 309 -11.04 -7.03 16.11
N MET A 310 -12.27 -6.73 15.70
CA MET A 310 -12.69 -5.34 15.46
C MET A 310 -12.70 -4.51 16.73
N GLU A 311 -13.15 -5.07 17.85
CA GLU A 311 -13.10 -4.40 19.15
C GLU A 311 -11.66 -3.99 19.51
N ARG A 312 -10.69 -4.90 19.30
CA ARG A 312 -9.26 -4.62 19.50
C ARG A 312 -8.76 -3.49 18.60
N LEU A 313 -9.09 -3.53 17.30
CA LEU A 313 -8.71 -2.48 16.35
C LEU A 313 -9.29 -1.11 16.71
N ILE A 314 -10.58 -1.03 17.02
CA ILE A 314 -11.24 0.23 17.37
C ILE A 314 -10.62 0.79 18.66
N SER A 315 -10.42 -0.05 19.68
CA SER A 315 -9.84 0.36 20.96
C SER A 315 -8.43 0.93 20.78
N MET A 316 -7.59 0.23 20.01
CA MET A 316 -6.23 0.66 19.69
C MET A 316 -6.22 2.00 18.94
N HIS A 317 -7.10 2.18 17.95
CA HIS A 317 -7.18 3.41 17.19
C HIS A 317 -7.67 4.60 18.03
N LEU A 318 -8.70 4.41 18.85
CA LEU A 318 -9.17 5.46 19.76
C LEU A 318 -8.07 5.87 20.75
N HIS A 319 -7.32 4.91 21.30
CA HIS A 319 -6.18 5.19 22.17
C HIS A 319 -5.08 5.97 21.46
N ARG A 320 -4.60 5.48 20.30
CA ARG A 320 -3.49 6.11 19.56
C ARG A 320 -3.84 7.51 19.05
N LEU A 321 -5.12 7.81 18.83
CA LEU A 321 -5.59 9.10 18.33
C LEU A 321 -5.98 10.07 19.46
N GLY A 322 -5.97 9.62 20.72
CA GLY A 322 -6.23 10.47 21.89
C GLY A 322 -7.70 10.72 22.16
N ALA A 323 -8.55 9.72 21.94
CA ALA A 323 -10.00 9.84 22.13
C ALA A 323 -10.40 10.19 23.58
N ASN A 324 -9.56 9.89 24.58
CA ASN A 324 -9.80 10.29 25.98
C ASN A 324 -9.81 11.80 26.20
N LYS A 325 -9.25 12.58 25.28
CA LYS A 325 -9.25 14.05 25.31
C LYS A 325 -10.23 14.65 24.30
N ALA A 326 -11.06 13.82 23.66
CA ALA A 326 -12.09 14.29 22.76
C ALA A 326 -13.17 15.06 23.53
N LYS A 327 -13.79 16.02 22.85
CA LYS A 327 -14.98 16.71 23.35
C LYS A 327 -16.17 15.75 23.41
N THR A 328 -16.36 14.97 22.35
CA THR A 328 -17.38 13.92 22.25
C THR A 328 -16.89 12.77 21.39
N ILE A 329 -17.41 11.57 21.62
CA ILE A 329 -17.26 10.41 20.73
C ILE A 329 -18.64 9.93 20.33
N THR A 330 -18.92 9.85 19.04
CA THR A 330 -20.20 9.37 18.50
C THR A 330 -19.97 8.08 17.73
N PHE A 331 -20.49 6.97 18.24
CA PHE A 331 -20.55 5.71 17.51
C PHE A 331 -21.77 5.71 16.59
N ASN A 332 -21.54 5.43 15.31
CA ASN A 332 -22.57 5.28 14.30
C ASN A 332 -22.40 3.92 13.61
N SER A 333 -23.45 3.11 13.65
CA SER A 333 -23.48 1.80 13.02
C SER A 333 -24.91 1.45 12.62
N ASP A 334 -25.04 0.43 11.79
CA ASP A 334 -26.32 -0.25 11.55
C ASP A 334 -26.87 -0.94 12.82
N GLY A 335 -27.98 -1.66 12.67
CA GLY A 335 -28.62 -2.40 13.75
C GLY A 335 -27.88 -3.69 14.19
N ALA A 336 -26.65 -3.95 13.72
CA ALA A 336 -25.96 -5.19 14.02
C ALA A 336 -25.64 -5.30 15.52
N THR A 337 -26.14 -6.35 16.17
CA THR A 337 -26.05 -6.52 17.63
C THR A 337 -24.63 -6.71 18.15
N TRP A 338 -23.69 -7.13 17.28
CA TRP A 338 -22.33 -7.45 17.69
C TRP A 338 -21.54 -6.21 18.15
N ILE A 339 -21.83 -5.01 17.65
CA ILE A 339 -21.05 -3.81 18.01
C ILE A 339 -21.58 -3.08 19.25
N TRP A 340 -22.90 -2.94 19.39
CA TRP A 340 -23.52 -2.13 20.45
C TRP A 340 -23.15 -2.64 21.85
N GLY A 341 -23.15 -3.96 22.06
CA GLY A 341 -22.76 -4.56 23.34
C GLY A 341 -21.27 -4.47 23.68
N ARG A 342 -20.42 -3.95 22.78
CA ARG A 342 -18.95 -3.86 22.96
C ARG A 342 -18.46 -2.44 23.25
N ILE A 343 -19.30 -1.42 23.10
CA ILE A 343 -18.88 -0.02 23.20
C ILE A 343 -18.21 0.29 24.55
N ASP A 344 -18.78 -0.18 25.66
CA ASP A 344 -18.19 0.04 26.99
C ASP A 344 -16.81 -0.62 27.12
N SER A 345 -16.64 -1.82 26.58
CA SER A 345 -15.35 -2.52 26.55
C SER A 345 -14.32 -1.78 25.68
N ILE A 346 -14.75 -1.27 24.52
CA ILE A 346 -13.92 -0.46 23.62
C ILE A 346 -13.39 0.78 24.35
N LEU A 347 -14.29 1.53 25.01
CA LEU A 347 -13.94 2.76 25.72
C LEU A 347 -13.00 2.49 26.88
N ALA A 348 -13.26 1.43 27.66
CA ALA A 348 -12.41 1.01 28.76
C ALA A 348 -11.00 0.64 28.29
N LYS A 349 -10.89 -0.18 27.23
CA LYS A 349 -9.59 -0.56 26.63
C LYS A 349 -8.85 0.64 26.06
N ALA A 350 -9.57 1.56 25.41
CA ALA A 350 -9.02 2.80 24.87
C ALA A 350 -8.64 3.84 25.95
N LYS A 351 -8.90 3.54 27.23
CA LYS A 351 -8.68 4.44 28.38
C LYS A 351 -9.39 5.77 28.21
N VAL A 352 -10.61 5.74 27.67
CA VAL A 352 -11.47 6.92 27.58
C VAL A 352 -12.11 7.16 28.94
N GLU A 353 -11.94 8.37 29.46
CA GLU A 353 -12.47 8.76 30.77
C GLU A 353 -13.99 8.97 30.68
N SER A 354 -14.69 8.76 31.79
CA SER A 354 -16.14 8.95 31.90
C SER A 354 -16.61 10.39 31.68
N ALA A 355 -15.69 11.36 31.73
CA ALA A 355 -15.97 12.76 31.42
C ALA A 355 -16.19 13.03 29.92
N VAL A 356 -15.73 12.14 29.03
CA VAL A 356 -15.97 12.26 27.59
C VAL A 356 -17.41 11.87 27.28
N VAL A 357 -18.17 12.75 26.66
CA VAL A 357 -19.55 12.46 26.26
C VAL A 357 -19.55 11.46 25.12
N VAL A 358 -20.21 10.32 25.33
CA VAL A 358 -20.35 9.26 24.32
C VAL A 358 -21.79 9.20 23.83
N ASN A 359 -21.96 9.25 22.51
CA ASN A 359 -23.25 9.11 21.83
C ASN A 359 -23.28 7.81 21.02
N GLN A 360 -24.44 7.17 20.98
CA GLN A 360 -24.72 5.99 20.17
C GLN A 360 -25.87 6.34 19.21
N VAL A 361 -25.60 6.31 17.91
CA VAL A 361 -26.54 6.75 16.88
C VAL A 361 -26.74 5.62 15.88
N LEU A 362 -27.99 5.21 15.68
CA LEU A 362 -28.33 4.24 14.64
C LEU A 362 -28.26 4.90 13.26
N ASP A 363 -27.64 4.21 12.30
CA ASP A 363 -27.67 4.65 10.92
C ASP A 363 -29.08 4.54 10.33
N VAL A 364 -29.72 5.70 10.16
CA VAL A 364 -31.09 5.81 9.66
C VAL A 364 -31.20 5.33 8.22
N CYS A 365 -30.18 5.51 7.37
CA CYS A 365 -30.25 5.07 5.98
C CYS A 365 -30.39 3.54 5.91
N HIS A 366 -29.55 2.83 6.67
CA HIS A 366 -29.65 1.37 6.80
C HIS A 366 -30.95 0.93 7.50
N ALA A 367 -31.41 1.67 8.51
CA ALA A 367 -32.68 1.36 9.17
C ALA A 367 -33.88 1.49 8.20
N VAL A 368 -33.91 2.53 7.37
CA VAL A 368 -34.97 2.75 6.38
C VAL A 368 -34.96 1.70 5.29
N GLU A 369 -33.80 1.29 4.78
CA GLU A 369 -33.71 0.21 3.79
C GLU A 369 -34.30 -1.10 4.30
N ASN A 370 -34.04 -1.46 5.57
CA ASN A 370 -34.60 -2.66 6.18
C ASN A 370 -36.11 -2.56 6.45
N LEU A 371 -36.63 -1.35 6.67
CA LEU A 371 -38.07 -1.10 6.85
C LEU A 371 -38.82 -1.04 5.51
N ALA A 372 -38.17 -0.57 4.44
CA ALA A 372 -38.74 -0.46 3.10
C ALA A 372 -38.63 -1.75 2.28
N ALA A 373 -37.76 -2.69 2.66
CA ALA A 373 -37.62 -4.01 2.04
C ALA A 373 -38.70 -5.03 2.46
N ARG A 374 -39.82 -4.59 3.04
CA ARG A 374 -40.96 -5.43 3.46
C ARG A 374 -42.08 -5.43 2.44
#